data_AF-A0A831QHN6-F1
#
_entry.id   AF-A0A831QHN6-F1
#
_cell.length_a   1.000
_cell.length_b   1.000
_cell.length_c   1.000
_cell.angle_alpha   90.00
_cell.angle_beta   90.00
_cell.angle_gamma   90.00
#
_symmetry.space_group_name_H-M   'P 1'
#
loop_
_entity.id
_entity.type
_entity.pdbx_description
1 polymer ?
#
loop_
_entity_poly.entity_id
_entity_poly.type
_entity_poly.pdbx_seq_one_letter_code
_entity_poly.pdbx_strand_id
1 'polypeptide(L)'
;MIWCHNIRPELPAFSEGQKMKKSFFSILCAMAFFPLFFHLALAQDVKKPRLVLKTPIFDVGEVDEGKVIKHTFTVYNRGDTTLQIKNVRPG
;
A
#
# COMPACT_ATOMS: atom_id res chain seq x y z
N MET A 1 82.65 30.73 -8.99
CA MET A 1 82.00 31.51 -7.91
C MET A 1 81.26 32.64 -8.60
N ILE A 2 79.93 32.74 -8.70
CA ILE A 2 78.77 32.36 -7.86
C ILE A 2 77.58 32.29 -8.84
N TRP A 3 77.08 31.12 -9.25
CA TRP A 3 75.82 30.46 -8.82
C TRP A 3 74.66 31.32 -8.26
N CYS A 4 73.51 31.26 -8.96
CA CYS A 4 72.10 31.43 -8.54
C CYS A 4 71.53 32.84 -8.28
N HIS A 5 70.25 33.14 -8.56
CA HIS A 5 69.07 32.29 -8.78
C HIS A 5 68.02 33.10 -9.61
N ASN A 6 67.57 32.56 -10.74
CA ASN A 6 66.37 33.04 -11.46
C ASN A 6 65.35 31.90 -11.47
N ILE A 7 64.42 31.87 -10.52
CA ILE A 7 63.25 30.99 -10.55
C ILE A 7 62.08 31.68 -9.85
N ARG A 8 61.12 32.21 -10.62
CA ARG A 8 59.74 32.44 -10.16
C ARG A 8 58.89 31.28 -10.68
N PRO A 9 58.36 30.39 -9.83
CA PRO A 9 57.25 29.55 -10.22
C PRO A 9 55.94 30.27 -9.89
N GLU A 10 55.22 30.67 -10.94
CA GLU A 10 53.79 30.97 -10.81
C GLU A 10 53.07 29.68 -10.42
N LEU A 11 52.50 29.64 -9.21
CA LEU A 11 51.68 28.53 -8.74
C LEU A 11 50.27 28.69 -9.32
N PRO A 12 49.78 27.78 -10.18
CA PRO A 12 48.42 27.84 -10.67
C PRO A 12 47.41 27.52 -9.57
N ALA A 13 46.26 28.19 -9.63
CA ALA A 13 45.15 28.07 -8.72
C ALA A 13 44.73 26.61 -8.49
N PHE A 14 44.82 26.15 -7.25
CA PHE A 14 44.23 24.89 -6.81
C PHE A 14 42.70 25.06 -6.69
N SER A 15 41.97 24.90 -7.78
CA SER A 15 40.50 24.89 -7.74
C SER A 15 39.83 24.00 -8.79
N GLU A 16 40.41 22.85 -9.14
CA GLU A 16 39.73 21.88 -10.04
C GLU A 16 39.54 20.47 -9.46
N GLY A 17 39.75 20.29 -8.15
CA GLY A 17 39.60 18.97 -7.51
C GLY A 17 38.22 18.64 -6.91
N GLN A 18 37.25 19.56 -6.95
CA GLN A 18 36.06 19.47 -6.10
C GLN A 18 34.71 19.19 -6.80
N LYS A 19 34.66 19.13 -8.13
CA LYS A 19 33.38 19.14 -8.87
C LYS A 19 32.82 17.75 -9.20
N MET A 20 33.67 16.73 -9.38
CA MET A 20 33.22 15.40 -9.82
C MET A 20 32.78 14.45 -8.70
N LYS A 21 33.30 14.59 -7.48
CA LYS A 21 33.01 13.64 -6.38
C LYS A 21 31.62 13.85 -5.79
N LYS A 22 31.17 15.12 -5.73
CA LYS A 22 29.89 15.54 -5.15
C LYS A 22 28.70 15.16 -6.05
N SER A 23 28.90 15.20 -7.38
CA SER A 23 27.89 14.83 -8.37
C SER A 23 27.65 13.32 -8.42
N PHE A 24 28.72 12.51 -8.41
CA PHE A 24 28.59 11.05 -8.35
C PHE A 24 27.98 10.55 -7.03
N PHE A 25 28.39 11.14 -5.90
CA PHE A 25 27.85 10.76 -4.58
C PHE A 25 26.36 11.14 -4.44
N SER A 26 25.95 12.27 -5.05
CA SER A 26 24.54 12.70 -5.09
C SER A 26 23.67 11.77 -5.92
N ILE A 27 24.15 11.30 -7.07
CA ILE A 27 23.43 10.35 -7.93
C ILE A 27 23.33 8.98 -7.25
N LEU A 28 24.41 8.51 -6.59
CA LEU A 28 24.41 7.23 -5.86
C LEU A 28 23.45 7.23 -4.65
N CYS A 29 23.39 8.34 -3.89
CA CYS A 29 22.41 8.52 -2.83
C CYS A 29 20.97 8.57 -3.36
N ALA A 30 20.73 9.27 -4.47
CA ALA A 30 19.40 9.33 -5.06
C ALA A 30 18.92 7.93 -5.50
N MET A 31 19.78 7.11 -6.12
CA MET A 31 19.44 5.74 -6.52
C MET A 31 19.24 4.78 -5.32
N ALA A 32 19.92 5.00 -4.20
CA ALA A 32 19.73 4.22 -2.98
C ALA A 32 18.47 4.62 -2.18
N PHE A 33 18.04 5.88 -2.28
CA PHE A 33 16.82 6.40 -1.62
C PHE A 33 15.55 6.26 -2.47
N PHE A 34 15.66 6.07 -3.79
CA PHE A 34 14.51 5.90 -4.70
C PHE A 34 13.67 4.63 -4.45
N PRO A 35 14.24 3.43 -4.19
CA PRO A 35 13.43 2.23 -3.93
C PRO A 35 12.78 2.22 -2.55
N LEU A 36 13.24 3.05 -1.59
CA LEU A 36 12.64 3.14 -0.25
C LEU A 36 11.23 3.77 -0.25
N PHE A 37 10.86 4.53 -1.28
CA PHE A 37 9.51 5.08 -1.44
C PHE A 37 8.55 4.16 -2.22
N PHE A 38 9.07 3.16 -2.95
CA PHE A 38 8.28 2.39 -3.90
C PHE A 38 7.71 1.07 -3.35
N HIS A 39 8.01 0.72 -2.10
CA HIS A 39 7.56 -0.54 -1.50
C HIS A 39 6.13 -0.51 -0.91
N LEU A 40 5.40 0.61 -0.96
CA LEU A 40 4.23 0.78 -0.09
C LEU A 40 2.87 0.29 -0.65
N ALA A 41 2.75 -0.24 -1.86
CA ALA A 41 1.43 -0.36 -2.51
C ALA A 41 0.99 -1.76 -2.97
N LEU A 42 1.39 -2.85 -2.31
CA LEU A 42 0.74 -4.16 -2.51
C LEU A 42 -0.22 -4.48 -1.36
N ALA A 43 -1.37 -3.81 -1.36
CA ALA A 43 -2.50 -4.23 -0.53
C ALA A 43 -3.04 -5.54 -1.11
N GLN A 44 -2.82 -6.66 -0.42
CA GLN A 44 -3.42 -7.94 -0.79
C GLN A 44 -4.89 -7.96 -0.37
N ASP A 45 -5.78 -8.36 -1.29
CA ASP A 45 -7.18 -8.60 -0.97
C ASP A 45 -7.27 -9.69 0.10
N VAL A 46 -7.70 -9.29 1.30
CA VAL A 46 -7.89 -10.21 2.42
C VAL A 46 -9.07 -11.11 2.08
N LYS A 47 -8.79 -12.37 1.76
CA LYS A 47 -9.81 -13.40 1.56
C LYS A 47 -10.63 -13.52 2.84
N LYS A 48 -11.91 -13.15 2.76
CA LYS A 48 -12.84 -13.13 3.89
C LYS A 48 -14.20 -13.66 3.46
N PRO A 49 -14.98 -14.26 4.38
CA PRO A 49 -16.33 -14.71 4.05
C PRO A 49 -17.22 -13.48 3.88
N ARG A 50 -18.19 -13.55 2.99
CA ARG A 50 -19.11 -12.43 2.72
C ARG A 50 -20.54 -12.93 2.70
N LEU A 51 -21.27 -12.61 3.76
CA LEU A 51 -22.70 -12.91 3.86
C LEU A 51 -23.50 -11.92 3.02
N VAL A 52 -24.38 -12.42 2.17
CA VAL A 52 -25.31 -11.63 1.36
C VAL A 52 -26.72 -12.22 1.48
N LEU A 53 -27.68 -11.35 1.78
CA LEU A 53 -29.11 -11.65 1.75
C LEU A 53 -29.71 -10.96 0.53
N LYS A 54 -30.48 -11.68 -0.29
CA LYS A 54 -31.20 -11.04 -1.42
C LYS A 54 -32.31 -10.12 -0.92
N THR A 55 -33.04 -10.57 0.10
CA THR A 55 -34.16 -9.85 0.68
C THR A 55 -34.04 -9.94 2.20
N PRO A 56 -33.41 -8.94 2.86
CA PRO A 56 -33.20 -8.98 4.30
C PRO A 56 -34.45 -8.64 5.10
N ILE A 57 -35.45 -8.01 4.45
CA ILE A 57 -36.69 -7.57 5.06
C ILE A 57 -37.83 -8.31 4.39
N PHE A 58 -38.70 -8.92 5.18
CA PHE A 58 -39.95 -9.50 4.70
C PHE A 58 -41.10 -8.69 5.31
N ASP A 59 -41.82 -7.97 4.45
CA ASP A 59 -43.07 -7.32 4.83
C ASP A 59 -44.20 -8.32 4.64
N VAL A 60 -44.93 -8.56 5.72
CA VAL A 60 -46.03 -9.52 5.77
C VAL A 60 -47.33 -8.89 5.29
N GLY A 61 -47.45 -7.56 5.37
CA GLY A 61 -48.66 -6.83 5.00
C GLY A 61 -49.85 -7.13 5.93
N GLU A 62 -51.07 -7.02 5.37
CA GLU A 62 -52.30 -7.40 6.07
C GLU A 62 -52.44 -8.92 6.13
N VAL A 63 -52.75 -9.43 7.32
CA VAL A 63 -52.81 -10.86 7.60
C VAL A 63 -54.12 -11.21 8.28
N ASP A 64 -54.74 -12.30 7.83
CA ASP A 64 -55.94 -12.82 8.48
C ASP A 64 -55.59 -13.44 9.83
N GLU A 65 -56.46 -13.23 10.81
CA GLU A 65 -56.29 -13.80 12.14
C GLU A 65 -56.25 -15.34 12.08
N GLY A 66 -55.29 -15.93 12.80
CA GLY A 66 -55.09 -17.38 12.86
C GLY A 66 -54.30 -18.00 11.71
N LYS A 67 -53.87 -17.24 10.69
CA LYS A 67 -53.00 -17.76 9.63
C LYS A 67 -51.53 -17.83 10.08
N VAL A 68 -50.91 -19.00 9.86
CA VAL A 68 -49.47 -19.18 10.02
C VAL A 68 -48.75 -18.77 8.73
N ILE A 69 -47.85 -17.79 8.84
CA ILE A 69 -47.07 -17.30 7.71
C ILE A 69 -45.66 -17.85 7.79
N LYS A 70 -45.21 -18.45 6.69
CA LYS A 70 -43.87 -19.02 6.56
C LYS A 70 -43.07 -18.18 5.58
N HIS A 71 -41.92 -17.70 6.03
CA HIS A 71 -40.95 -17.04 5.17
C HIS A 71 -39.59 -17.71 5.31
N THR A 72 -38.87 -17.84 4.19
CA THR A 72 -37.55 -18.48 4.16
C THR A 72 -36.52 -17.48 3.64
N PHE A 73 -35.61 -17.07 4.52
CA PHE A 73 -34.46 -16.25 4.14
C PHE A 73 -33.37 -17.12 3.52
N THR A 74 -32.96 -16.81 2.29
CA THR A 74 -31.81 -17.47 1.65
C THR A 74 -30.54 -16.66 1.88
N VAL A 75 -29.55 -17.30 2.50
CA VAL A 75 -28.23 -16.72 2.77
C VAL A 75 -27.23 -17.20 1.71
N TYR A 76 -26.42 -16.28 1.19
CA TYR A 76 -25.35 -16.60 0.24
C TYR A 76 -23.99 -16.21 0.82
N ASN A 77 -23.00 -17.08 0.66
CA ASN A 77 -21.60 -16.73 0.85
C ASN A 77 -21.00 -16.30 -0.49
N ARG A 78 -20.68 -15.02 -0.63
CA ARG A 78 -20.03 -14.43 -1.83
C ARG A 78 -18.56 -14.06 -1.58
N GLY A 79 -17.98 -14.57 -0.49
CA GLY A 79 -16.58 -14.40 -0.17
C GLY A 79 -15.77 -15.63 -0.55
N ASP A 80 -14.44 -15.49 -0.49
CA ASP A 80 -13.50 -16.52 -0.98
C ASP A 80 -13.13 -17.56 0.10
N THR A 81 -13.78 -17.49 1.25
CA THR A 81 -13.56 -18.41 2.38
C THR A 81 -14.90 -18.88 2.94
N THR A 82 -14.89 -20.01 3.64
CA THR A 82 -16.09 -20.59 4.26
C THR A 82 -16.75 -19.64 5.25
N LEU A 83 -18.06 -19.41 5.08
CA LEU A 83 -18.90 -18.67 6.02
C LEU A 83 -19.44 -19.62 7.08
N GLN A 84 -19.11 -19.36 8.36
CA GLN A 84 -19.65 -20.10 9.50
C GLN A 84 -20.69 -19.25 10.23
N ILE A 85 -21.93 -19.75 10.33
CA ILE A 85 -23.01 -19.10 11.07
C ILE A 85 -23.03 -19.69 12.48
N LYS A 86 -22.65 -18.90 13.48
CA LYS A 86 -22.53 -19.37 14.88
C LYS A 86 -23.83 -19.25 15.68
N ASN A 87 -24.67 -18.29 15.34
CA ASN A 87 -25.92 -18.04 16.06
C ASN A 87 -26.96 -17.45 15.10
N VAL A 88 -28.21 -17.83 15.31
CA VAL A 88 -29.38 -17.30 14.60
C VAL A 88 -30.44 -17.01 15.66
N ARG A 89 -31.04 -15.83 15.59
CA ARG A 89 -32.18 -15.46 16.44
C ARG A 89 -33.43 -15.41 15.57
N PRO A 90 -34.18 -16.52 15.45
CA PRO A 90 -35.54 -16.44 14.94
C PRO A 90 -36.37 -15.64 15.95
N GLY A 91 -37.06 -14.60 15.46
CA GLY A 91 -38.00 -13.81 16.25
C GLY A 91 -39.23 -14.60 16.63
#